data_AF-A0A1I0DS65-F1
#
_entry.id   AF-A0A1I0DS65-F1
#
_cell.length_a   1.000
_cell.length_b   1.000
_cell.length_c   1.000
_cell.angle_alpha   90.00
_cell.angle_beta   90.00
_cell.angle_gamma   90.00
#
_symmetry.space_group_name_H-M   'P 1'
#
loop_
_entity.id
_entity.type
_entity.pdbx_description
1 polymer ?
#
loop_
_entity_poly.entity_id
_entity_poly.type
_entity_poly.pdbx_seq_one_letter_code
_entity_poly.pdbx_strand_id
1 'polypeptide(L)'
;MNFRSNSEMARYYIEKLMEDGEEHSFPEITDYVMANSEGREIKGPLTIPIISNSVMKVICQEKGSYETTRRGCYRKIDAQVNGRSASLGAYTRAMKILQTTKAELKSCFKISLMDTEIDVEAVKDMQKCGKTIGSWVELALQEVETRLLKIQSMETEEETEDPDMTLNM
;
A
#
# COMPACT_ATOMS: atom_id res chain seq x y z
N MET A 1 -17.45 9.56 6.58
CA MET A 1 -17.01 8.66 7.67
C MET A 1 -17.06 9.45 8.95
N ASN A 2 -17.77 8.97 9.99
CA ASN A 2 -17.94 9.71 11.25
C ASN A 2 -17.24 8.95 12.38
N PHE A 3 -16.18 9.51 12.93
CA PHE A 3 -15.51 8.96 14.10
C PHE A 3 -16.10 9.54 15.39
N ARG A 4 -16.10 8.77 16.48
CA ARG A 4 -16.62 9.20 17.80
C ARG A 4 -15.54 9.84 18.66
N SER A 5 -14.27 9.68 18.30
CA SER A 5 -13.10 10.22 19.01
C SER A 5 -11.85 10.28 18.14
N ASN A 6 -10.88 11.12 18.53
CA ASN A 6 -9.55 11.16 17.92
C ASN A 6 -8.82 9.81 17.99
N SER A 7 -8.99 9.04 19.07
CA SER A 7 -8.40 7.70 19.19
C SER A 7 -9.03 6.67 18.24
N GLU A 8 -10.30 6.82 17.88
CA GLU A 8 -10.94 5.95 16.89
C GLU A 8 -10.46 6.29 15.48
N MET A 9 -10.39 7.58 15.16
CA MET A 9 -9.84 8.07 13.90
C MET A 9 -8.37 7.65 13.71
N ALA A 10 -7.55 7.83 14.75
CA ALA A 10 -6.14 7.43 14.72
C ALA A 10 -5.98 5.93 14.46
N ARG A 11 -6.74 5.07 15.15
CA ARG A 11 -6.71 3.61 14.91
C ARG A 11 -7.08 3.25 13.49
N TYR A 12 -8.13 3.86 12.94
CA TYR A 12 -8.52 3.65 11.55
C TYR A 12 -7.39 4.00 10.56
N TYR A 13 -6.74 5.16 10.73
CA TYR A 13 -5.64 5.53 9.83
C TYR A 13 -4.39 4.68 10.03
N ILE A 14 -4.12 4.21 11.26
CA ILE A 14 -3.04 3.23 11.52
C ILE A 14 -3.34 1.93 10.77
N GLU A 15 -4.53 1.36 10.92
CA GLU A 15 -4.93 0.12 10.23
C GLU A 15 -4.85 0.29 8.72
N LYS A 16 -5.34 1.42 8.19
CA LYS A 16 -5.29 1.75 6.76
C LYS A 16 -3.86 1.90 6.22
N LEU A 17 -2.95 2.48 7.01
CA LEU A 17 -1.54 2.54 6.65
C LEU A 17 -0.96 1.13 6.55
N MET A 18 -1.23 0.31 7.56
CA MET A 18 -0.69 -1.05 7.68
C MET A 18 -1.31 -2.06 6.69
N GLU A 19 -2.36 -1.71 5.97
CA GLU A 19 -2.91 -2.53 4.88
C GLU A 19 -1.93 -2.71 3.72
N ASP A 20 -0.90 -1.86 3.62
CA ASP A 20 0.17 -2.08 2.66
C ASP A 20 1.11 -3.23 3.04
N GLY A 21 1.03 -3.77 4.27
CA GLY A 21 1.86 -4.88 4.74
C GLY A 21 3.36 -4.54 4.91
N GLU A 22 3.73 -3.26 4.79
CA GLU A 22 5.11 -2.81 4.93
C GLU A 22 5.44 -2.51 6.40
N GLU A 23 6.75 -2.41 6.68
CA GLU A 23 7.21 -1.91 7.97
C GLU A 23 7.05 -0.39 8.03
N HIS A 24 6.36 0.09 9.04
CA HIS A 24 6.23 1.52 9.33
C HIS A 24 6.80 1.85 10.71
N SER A 25 7.59 2.91 10.76
CA SER A 25 8.09 3.47 12.01
C SER A 25 7.03 4.32 12.71
N PHE A 26 7.17 4.49 14.02
CA PHE A 26 6.27 5.34 14.79
C PHE A 26 6.18 6.80 14.26
N PRO A 27 7.27 7.45 13.83
CA PRO A 27 7.20 8.74 13.15
C PRO A 27 6.36 8.71 11.87
N GLU A 28 6.57 7.73 10.98
CA GLU A 28 5.80 7.61 9.73
C GLU A 28 4.30 7.42 10.00
N ILE A 29 3.98 6.57 10.99
CA ILE A 29 2.60 6.40 11.46
C ILE A 29 2.03 7.72 11.96
N THR A 30 2.81 8.46 12.74
CA THR A 30 2.38 9.75 13.30
C THR A 30 2.11 10.76 12.20
N ASP A 31 3.03 10.92 11.26
CA ASP A 31 2.91 11.87 10.15
C ASP A 31 1.73 11.51 9.26
N TYR A 32 1.56 10.23 8.92
CA TYR A 32 0.43 9.77 8.13
C TYR A 32 -0.92 10.03 8.83
N VAL A 33 -1.02 9.70 10.11
CA VAL A 33 -2.26 9.92 10.87
C VAL A 33 -2.57 11.41 10.98
N MET A 34 -1.57 12.26 11.24
CA MET A 34 -1.76 13.72 11.32
C MET A 34 -2.20 14.30 9.97
N ALA A 35 -1.49 13.99 8.88
CA ALA A 35 -1.81 14.48 7.54
C ALA A 35 -3.22 14.05 7.08
N ASN A 36 -3.65 12.84 7.42
CA ASN A 36 -4.98 12.35 7.08
C ASN A 36 -6.08 12.83 8.03
N SER A 37 -5.73 13.41 9.19
CA SER A 37 -6.68 13.89 10.21
C SER A 37 -6.86 15.41 10.22
N GLU A 38 -6.07 16.15 9.42
CA GLU A 38 -6.10 17.62 9.38
C GLU A 38 -7.52 18.15 9.10
N GLY A 39 -8.00 19.03 9.99
CA GLY A 39 -9.33 19.63 9.91
C GLY A 39 -10.48 18.69 10.27
N ARG A 40 -10.20 17.49 10.80
CA ARG A 40 -11.18 16.48 11.25
C ARG A 40 -11.08 16.18 12.74
N GLU A 41 -10.45 17.05 13.53
CA GLU A 41 -10.23 16.82 14.95
C GLU A 41 -11.54 16.81 15.75
N ILE A 42 -11.69 15.81 16.62
CA ILE A 42 -12.88 15.56 17.42
C ILE A 42 -12.56 15.79 18.89
N LYS A 43 -13.27 16.73 19.52
CA LYS A 43 -13.16 17.05 20.95
C LYS A 43 -11.74 17.48 21.35
N GLY A 44 -11.13 18.35 20.54
CA GLY A 44 -9.80 18.91 20.78
C GLY A 44 -8.75 18.38 19.81
N PRO A 45 -7.50 18.89 19.91
CA PRO A 45 -6.46 18.58 18.95
C PRO A 45 -6.07 17.10 18.99
N LEU A 46 -5.74 16.55 17.82
CA LEU A 46 -5.05 15.28 17.75
C LEU A 46 -3.59 15.50 18.21
N THR A 47 -3.12 14.67 19.15
CA THR A 47 -1.79 14.84 19.76
C THR A 47 -0.99 13.53 19.69
N ILE A 48 0.34 13.65 19.77
CA ILE A 48 1.25 12.48 19.76
C ILE A 48 0.86 11.45 20.85
N PRO A 49 0.51 11.82 22.10
CA PRO A 49 0.05 10.85 23.10
C PRO A 49 -1.21 10.08 22.68
N ILE A 50 -2.15 10.71 21.97
CA ILE A 50 -3.36 10.02 21.45
C ILE A 50 -2.96 8.97 20.40
N ILE A 51 -2.04 9.32 19.50
CA ILE A 51 -1.54 8.41 18.47
C ILE A 51 -0.74 7.27 19.10
N SER A 52 0.16 7.58 20.04
CA SER A 52 0.96 6.59 20.78
C SER A 52 0.08 5.56 21.50
N ASN A 53 -0.95 6.01 22.21
CA ASN A 53 -1.91 5.12 22.85
C ASN A 53 -2.71 4.28 21.83
N SER A 54 -2.99 4.84 20.65
CA SER A 54 -3.70 4.14 19.58
C SER A 54 -2.83 3.04 18.95
N VAL A 55 -1.54 3.33 18.72
CA VAL A 55 -0.54 2.34 18.29
C VAL A 55 -0.41 1.23 19.32
N MET A 56 -0.26 1.57 20.61
CA MET A 56 -0.19 0.57 21.69
C MET A 56 -1.42 -0.34 21.70
N LYS A 57 -2.61 0.21 21.46
CA LYS A 57 -3.87 -0.54 21.47
C LYS A 57 -4.04 -1.46 20.26
N VAL A 58 -3.74 -0.98 19.05
CA VAL A 58 -3.88 -1.75 17.81
C VAL A 58 -2.75 -2.75 17.63
N ILE A 59 -1.51 -2.34 17.86
CA ILE A 59 -0.35 -3.13 17.45
C ILE A 59 0.17 -4.01 18.59
N CYS A 60 0.20 -3.49 19.82
CA CYS A 60 0.81 -4.20 20.94
C CYS A 60 -0.19 -4.99 21.80
N GLN A 61 -1.47 -4.61 21.80
CA GLN A 61 -2.50 -5.26 22.62
C GLN A 61 -3.42 -6.19 21.81
N GLU A 62 -3.63 -5.92 20.52
CA GLU A 62 -4.40 -6.80 19.64
C GLU A 62 -3.51 -7.95 19.13
N LYS A 63 -3.53 -9.07 19.87
CA LYS A 63 -2.65 -10.22 19.59
C LYS A 63 -2.93 -10.81 18.20
N GLY A 64 -1.87 -10.98 17.42
CA GLY A 64 -1.85 -11.84 16.22
C GLY A 64 -2.00 -11.12 14.88
N SER A 65 -2.31 -9.82 14.86
CA SER A 65 -2.48 -9.06 13.60
C SER A 65 -1.24 -8.24 13.22
N TYR A 66 -0.35 -7.97 14.16
CA TYR A 66 0.82 -7.12 13.97
C TYR A 66 2.03 -7.64 14.74
N GLU A 67 3.21 -7.33 14.23
CA GLU A 67 4.49 -7.62 14.88
C GLU A 67 5.34 -6.36 15.02
N THR A 68 6.22 -6.38 16.02
CA THR A 68 7.28 -5.37 16.18
C THR A 68 8.55 -5.93 15.57
N THR A 69 8.94 -5.42 14.40
CA THR A 69 10.13 -5.87 13.67
C THR A 69 11.42 -5.41 14.35
N ARG A 70 11.44 -4.15 14.80
CA ARG A 70 12.47 -3.52 15.62
C ARG A 70 11.83 -2.44 16.50
N ARG A 71 12.58 -1.95 17.50
CA ARG A 71 12.03 -0.96 18.45
C ARG A 71 11.44 0.25 17.72
N GLY A 72 10.13 0.45 17.88
CA GLY A 72 9.40 1.56 17.27
C GLY A 72 9.04 1.39 15.80
N CYS A 73 9.20 0.19 15.23
CA CYS A 73 8.77 -0.15 13.88
C CYS A 73 7.83 -1.36 13.91
N TYR A 74 6.80 -1.31 13.08
CA TYR A 74 5.67 -2.19 13.15
C TYR A 74 5.24 -2.63 11.77
N ARG A 75 4.76 -3.87 11.68
CA ARG A 75 4.28 -4.46 10.42
C ARG A 75 3.05 -5.30 10.71
N LYS A 76 2.10 -5.31 9.76
CA LYS A 76 0.96 -6.24 9.81
C LYS A 76 1.45 -7.66 9.53
N ILE A 77 1.08 -8.60 10.40
CA ILE A 77 1.35 -10.02 10.15
C ILE A 77 0.39 -10.46 9.05
N ASP A 78 0.91 -10.83 7.89
CA ASP A 78 0.11 -11.51 6.87
C ASP A 78 -0.39 -12.83 7.50
N ALA A 79 -1.70 -12.95 7.70
CA ALA A 79 -2.34 -14.10 8.34
C ALA A 79 -2.22 -15.41 7.51
N GLN A 80 -1.38 -15.44 6.49
CA GLN A 80 -0.99 -16.64 5.78
C GLN A 80 0.52 -16.56 5.53
N VAL A 81 1.31 -17.28 6.32
CA VAL A 81 2.72 -17.55 6.01
C VAL A 81 2.78 -18.98 5.49
N ASN A 82 2.20 -19.19 4.31
CA ASN A 82 2.70 -20.20 3.38
C ASN A 82 3.56 -19.43 2.36
N GLY A 83 4.78 -19.89 2.05
CA GLY A 83 5.74 -19.13 1.23
C GLY A 83 5.21 -18.57 -0.10
N ARG A 84 4.17 -19.19 -0.69
CA ARG A 84 3.46 -18.70 -1.89
C ARG A 84 2.53 -17.50 -1.64
N SER A 85 1.83 -17.45 -0.51
CA SER A 85 0.95 -16.31 -0.13
C SER A 85 1.75 -15.01 0.09
N ALA A 86 2.97 -15.11 0.62
CA ALA A 86 3.91 -13.98 0.73
C ALA A 86 4.35 -13.46 -0.66
N SER A 87 4.56 -14.35 -1.64
CA SER A 87 4.88 -13.95 -3.01
C SER A 87 3.71 -13.28 -3.73
N LEU A 88 2.48 -13.79 -3.54
CA LEU A 88 1.27 -13.18 -4.10
C LEU A 88 1.05 -11.77 -3.52
N GLY A 89 1.25 -11.62 -2.20
CA GLY A 89 1.23 -10.32 -1.53
C GLY A 89 2.24 -9.35 -2.13
N ALA A 90 3.51 -9.77 -2.30
CA ALA A 90 4.56 -8.92 -2.87
C ALA A 90 4.24 -8.44 -4.30
N TYR A 91 3.76 -9.32 -5.19
CA TYR A 91 3.38 -8.91 -6.55
C TYR A 91 2.15 -8.01 -6.57
N THR A 92 1.16 -8.27 -5.70
CA THR A 92 -0.02 -7.40 -5.56
C THR A 92 0.39 -5.99 -5.10
N ARG A 93 1.35 -5.89 -4.17
CA ARG A 93 1.92 -4.61 -3.73
C ARG A 93 2.66 -3.90 -4.84
N ALA A 94 3.56 -4.60 -5.54
CA ALA A 94 4.30 -4.05 -6.66
C ALA A 94 3.35 -3.49 -7.75
N MET A 95 2.27 -4.22 -8.05
CA MET A 95 1.23 -3.78 -8.98
C MET A 95 0.59 -2.46 -8.53
N LYS A 96 0.18 -2.36 -7.26
CA LYS A 96 -0.43 -1.15 -6.71
C LYS A 96 0.51 0.06 -6.78
N ILE A 97 1.78 -0.10 -6.41
CA ILE A 97 2.80 0.97 -6.49
C ILE A 97 2.97 1.44 -7.92
N LEU A 98 3.13 0.52 -8.86
CA LEU A 98 3.34 0.84 -10.27
C LEU A 98 2.10 1.53 -10.88
N GLN A 99 0.88 1.12 -10.51
CA GLN A 99 -0.36 1.77 -10.94
C GLN A 99 -0.47 3.20 -10.42
N THR A 100 -0.18 3.43 -9.13
CA THR A 100 -0.14 4.77 -8.54
C THR A 100 0.92 5.63 -9.21
N THR A 101 2.14 5.10 -9.36
CA THR A 101 3.26 5.78 -10.03
C THR A 101 2.90 6.19 -11.46
N LYS A 102 2.24 5.30 -12.21
CA LYS A 102 1.75 5.59 -13.57
C LYS A 102 0.75 6.75 -13.59
N ALA A 103 -0.16 6.81 -12.62
CA ALA A 103 -1.16 7.87 -12.52
C ALA A 103 -0.51 9.22 -12.16
N GLU A 104 0.37 9.23 -11.16
CA GLU A 104 1.06 10.44 -10.69
C GLU A 104 1.98 11.00 -11.77
N LEU A 105 2.82 10.17 -12.40
CA LEU A 105 3.72 10.61 -13.49
C LEU A 105 2.95 11.21 -14.67
N LYS A 106 1.80 10.64 -15.05
CA LYS A 106 0.96 11.21 -16.12
C LYS A 106 0.51 12.63 -15.81
N SER A 107 0.34 12.97 -14.54
CA SER A 107 -0.04 14.33 -14.12
C SER A 107 1.14 15.31 -14.23
N CYS A 108 2.37 14.87 -13.94
CA CYS A 108 3.56 15.72 -13.92
C CYS A 108 3.94 16.28 -15.30
N PHE A 109 3.71 15.53 -16.38
CA PHE A 109 4.09 15.92 -17.74
C PHE A 109 2.95 16.54 -18.55
N LYS A 110 1.80 16.81 -17.92
CA LYS A 110 0.66 17.46 -18.56
C LYS A 110 0.81 18.99 -18.50
N ILE A 111 1.73 19.52 -19.30
CA ILE A 111 2.00 20.97 -19.36
C ILE A 111 1.10 21.60 -20.43
N SER A 112 0.30 22.58 -20.01
CA SER A 112 -0.46 23.45 -20.92
C SER A 112 0.45 24.56 -21.43
N LEU A 113 0.59 24.68 -22.75
CA LEU A 113 1.34 25.77 -23.40
C LEU A 113 0.74 27.17 -23.15
N MET A 114 -0.45 27.25 -22.54
CA MET A 114 -1.18 28.51 -22.41
C MET A 114 -0.75 29.36 -21.20
N ASP A 115 0.02 28.82 -20.24
CA ASP A 115 0.26 29.49 -18.95
C ASP A 115 1.73 29.59 -18.53
N THR A 116 2.69 29.31 -19.42
CA THR A 116 4.11 29.26 -19.02
C THR A 116 5.04 29.93 -20.03
N GLU A 117 5.95 30.80 -19.55
CA GLU A 117 7.12 31.33 -20.29
C GLU A 117 8.16 30.24 -20.59
N ILE A 118 7.73 28.98 -20.74
CA ILE A 118 8.61 27.84 -20.96
C ILE A 118 8.83 27.72 -22.47
N ASP A 119 10.11 27.61 -22.84
CA ASP A 119 10.53 27.38 -24.21
C ASP A 119 9.89 26.11 -24.81
N VAL A 120 9.48 26.20 -26.06
CA VAL A 120 8.77 25.12 -26.77
C VAL A 120 9.64 23.87 -26.88
N GLU A 121 10.96 24.01 -27.02
CA GLU A 121 11.87 22.86 -27.10
C GLU A 121 12.00 22.18 -25.74
N ALA A 122 12.07 22.96 -24.65
CA ALA A 122 12.01 22.42 -23.30
C ALA A 122 10.70 21.63 -23.05
N VAL A 123 9.55 22.13 -23.52
CA VAL A 123 8.27 21.39 -23.41
C VAL A 123 8.32 20.07 -24.18
N LYS A 124 8.88 20.04 -25.40
CA LYS A 124 9.02 18.80 -26.17
C LYS A 124 9.91 17.78 -25.47
N ASP A 125 11.05 18.22 -24.93
CA ASP A 125 11.96 17.36 -24.20
C ASP A 125 11.32 16.78 -22.94
N MET A 126 10.57 17.59 -22.19
CA MET A 126 9.79 17.14 -21.03
C MET A 126 8.72 16.11 -21.44
N GLN A 127 7.99 16.35 -22.52
CA GLN A 127 6.99 15.40 -23.03
C GLN A 127 7.64 14.09 -23.50
N LYS A 128 8.81 14.16 -24.14
CA LYS A 128 9.57 12.98 -24.57
C LYS A 128 10.04 12.18 -23.35
N CYS A 129 10.59 12.85 -22.34
CA CYS A 129 10.96 12.25 -21.07
C CYS A 129 9.76 11.53 -20.41
N GLY A 130 8.62 12.22 -20.30
CA GLY A 130 7.39 11.65 -19.74
C GLY A 130 6.91 10.40 -20.49
N LYS A 131 6.99 10.39 -21.82
CA LYS A 131 6.68 9.20 -22.65
C LYS A 131 7.63 8.04 -22.37
N THR A 132 8.94 8.30 -22.28
CA THR A 132 9.95 7.28 -22.00
C THR A 132 9.74 6.65 -20.63
N ILE A 133 9.57 7.46 -19.57
CA ILE A 133 9.32 6.94 -18.22
C ILE A 133 7.99 6.17 -18.19
N GLY A 134 6.94 6.70 -18.83
CA GLY A 134 5.65 6.02 -18.93
C GLY A 134 5.74 4.62 -19.55
N SER A 135 6.57 4.46 -20.58
CA SER A 135 6.83 3.16 -21.21
C SER A 135 7.53 2.18 -20.27
N TRP A 136 8.51 2.63 -19.48
CA TRP A 136 9.19 1.77 -18.50
C TRP A 136 8.24 1.29 -17.40
N VAL A 137 7.36 2.16 -16.90
CA VAL A 137 6.35 1.79 -15.90
C VAL A 137 5.34 0.79 -16.48
N GLU A 138 4.96 0.94 -17.75
CA GLU A 138 4.09 -0.03 -18.42
C GLU A 138 4.73 -1.41 -18.59
N LEU A 139 6.00 -1.47 -18.96
CA LEU A 139 6.75 -2.74 -19.03
C LEU A 139 6.85 -3.41 -17.66
N ALA A 140 7.14 -2.64 -16.62
CA ALA A 140 7.18 -3.15 -15.25
C ALA A 140 5.81 -3.69 -14.80
N LEU A 141 4.71 -2.99 -15.13
CA LEU A 141 3.35 -3.44 -14.84
C LEU A 141 3.04 -4.79 -15.51
N GLN A 142 3.37 -4.93 -16.79
CA GLN A 142 3.14 -6.16 -17.55
C GLN A 142 3.92 -7.35 -16.96
N GLU A 143 5.17 -7.13 -16.54
CA GLU A 143 5.99 -8.16 -15.91
C GLU A 143 5.38 -8.63 -14.58
N VAL A 144 4.94 -7.68 -13.74
CA VAL A 144 4.27 -7.99 -12.46
C VAL A 144 2.95 -8.71 -12.68
N GLU A 145 2.12 -8.25 -13.63
CA GLU A 145 0.85 -8.87 -14.00
C GLU A 145 1.03 -10.31 -14.46
N THR A 146 2.01 -10.54 -15.34
CA THR A 146 2.31 -11.88 -15.88
C THR A 146 2.71 -12.84 -14.76
N ARG A 147 3.48 -12.39 -13.79
CA ARG A 147 3.89 -13.22 -12.65
C ARG A 147 2.74 -13.47 -11.67
N LEU A 148 1.87 -12.49 -11.47
CA LEU A 148 0.69 -12.61 -10.62
C LEU A 148 -0.30 -13.63 -11.20
N LEU A 149 -0.58 -13.55 -12.51
CA LEU A 149 -1.40 -14.54 -13.22
C LEU A 149 -0.83 -15.95 -13.13
N LYS A 150 0.50 -16.11 -13.27
CA LYS A 150 1.17 -17.43 -13.13
C LYS A 150 1.01 -18.02 -11.73
N ILE A 151 1.09 -17.20 -10.68
CA ILE A 151 0.91 -17.69 -9.30
C ILE A 151 -0.55 -18.09 -9.08
N GLN A 152 -1.50 -17.29 -9.55
CA GLN A 152 -2.94 -17.57 -9.43
C GLN A 152 -3.37 -18.82 -10.21
N SER A 153 -2.81 -19.06 -11.41
CA SER A 153 -3.15 -20.27 -12.18
C SER A 153 -2.68 -21.55 -11.51
N MET A 154 -1.54 -21.51 -10.81
CA MET A 154 -1.03 -22.65 -10.03
C MET A 154 -1.90 -22.97 -8.81
N GLU A 155 -2.64 -21.98 -8.25
CA GLU A 155 -3.59 -22.20 -7.14
C GLU A 155 -4.80 -23.02 -7.60
N THR A 156 -5.33 -22.74 -8.80
CA THR A 156 -6.48 -23.47 -9.37
C THR A 156 -6.18 -24.91 -9.79
N GLU A 157 -4.93 -25.25 -10.11
CA GLU A 157 -4.54 -26.61 -10.50
C GLU A 157 -4.34 -27.52 -9.27
N GLU A 158 -3.73 -27.01 -8.19
CA GLU A 158 -3.51 -27.77 -6.94
C GLU A 158 -4.82 -28.06 -6.18
N GLU A 159 -5.85 -27.21 -6.29
CA GLU A 159 -7.17 -27.47 -5.69
C GLU A 159 -8.00 -28.54 -6.41
N THR A 160 -7.60 -28.95 -7.63
CA THR A 160 -8.32 -29.95 -8.43
C THR A 160 -7.77 -31.37 -8.33
N GLU A 161 -6.64 -31.59 -7.65
CA GLU A 161 -5.99 -32.92 -7.52
C GLU A 161 -6.43 -33.74 -6.29
N ASP A 162 -7.45 -33.32 -5.53
CA ASP A 162 -8.06 -34.19 -4.50
C ASP A 162 -9.60 -34.11 -4.55
N PRO A 163 -10.22 -34.98 -5.37
CA PRO A 163 -11.11 -35.97 -4.75
C PRO A 163 -11.04 -37.31 -5.48
N ASP A 164 -10.55 -38.36 -4.82
CA ASP A 164 -11.13 -39.72 -4.83
C ASP A 164 -10.06 -40.78 -4.50
N MET A 165 -9.87 -41.06 -3.21
CA MET A 165 -9.36 -42.34 -2.73
C MET A 165 -10.11 -42.75 -1.46
N THR A 166 -11.44 -42.83 -1.54
CA THR A 166 -12.19 -43.76 -0.67
C THR A 166 -12.65 -44.95 -1.50
N LEU A 167 -11.71 -45.84 -1.79
CA LEU A 167 -12.01 -47.21 -2.23
C LEU A 167 -11.37 -48.21 -1.25
N ASN A 168 -12.27 -48.79 -0.46
CA ASN A 168 -12.24 -50.13 0.12
C ASN A 168 -11.13 -50.50 1.12
N MET A 169 -11.53 -50.66 2.38
CA MET A 169 -11.34 -51.92 3.12
C MET A 169 -12.47 -52.10 4.14
#